data_AF-A0A380AYS1-F1
#
_entry.id   AF-A0A380AYS1-F1
#
_cell.length_a   1.000
_cell.length_b   1.000
_cell.length_c   1.000
_cell.angle_alpha   90.00
_cell.angle_beta   90.00
_cell.angle_gamma   90.00
#
_symmetry.space_group_name_H-M   'P 1'
#
loop_
_entity.id
_entity.type
_entity.pdbx_description
1 polymer ?
#
loop_
_entity_poly.entity_id
_entity_poly.type
_entity_poly.pdbx_seq_one_letter_code
_entity_poly.pdbx_strand_id
1 'polypeptide(L)'
;MPTPQPSRYLQPIRDASRHLVRELGFMGNTLAGTDLPPSAVHALIEIGDRHVDTAAELCSVLNLEKSSVSRMLNKLIKTGELVTFPSERDAREKILRLTDKGRQTLAGINRFAEHQVLNALDKLPPGASAGIAEGLQNYAAALRAHRLGEASLSAPAIEIVSGYLPGFTGRTLEMHMQYYSRAVGFGAFFEAAVGAALADLAGRLSHPLNQTWSALSDGRIVGSVSIDGSPWVKIVPICAPLLLMTACAAAA
;
A
#
# COMPACT_ATOMS: atom_id res chain seq x y z
N MET A 1 5.28 17.39 28.74
CA MET A 1 4.86 16.78 27.46
C MET A 1 5.36 15.34 27.47
N PRO A 2 4.50 14.32 27.43
CA PRO A 2 4.98 12.95 27.27
C PRO A 2 5.67 12.87 25.90
N THR A 3 6.92 12.41 25.87
CA THR A 3 7.59 12.08 24.62
C THR A 3 6.78 10.98 23.94
N PRO A 4 6.36 11.16 22.67
CA PRO A 4 5.70 10.09 21.94
C PRO A 4 6.64 8.89 21.92
N GLN A 5 6.16 7.76 22.44
CA GLN A 5 6.92 6.51 22.40
C GLN A 5 7.20 6.18 20.92
N PRO A 6 8.47 5.98 20.53
CA PRO A 6 8.80 5.67 19.15
C PRO A 6 8.04 4.42 18.73
N SER A 7 7.42 4.48 17.55
CA SER A 7 6.68 3.36 16.98
C SER A 7 7.50 2.07 17.11
N ARG A 8 6.89 1.00 17.64
CA ARG A 8 7.53 -0.32 17.74
C ARG A 8 8.04 -0.85 16.39
N TYR A 9 7.56 -0.27 15.29
CA TYR A 9 7.94 -0.62 13.92
C TYR A 9 9.12 0.20 13.39
N LEU A 10 9.58 1.23 14.10
CA LEU A 10 10.61 2.17 13.61
C LEU A 10 11.92 1.45 13.28
N GLN A 11 12.48 0.69 14.22
CA GLN A 11 13.77 0.01 13.99
C GLN A 11 13.65 -1.10 12.93
N PRO A 12 12.63 -1.99 12.97
CA PRO A 12 12.43 -2.97 11.91
C PRO A 12 12.35 -2.35 10.50
N ILE A 13 11.61 -1.24 10.33
CA ILE A 13 11.51 -0.55 9.04
C ILE A 13 12.88 0.02 8.63
N ARG A 14 13.59 0.71 9.53
CA ARG A 14 14.91 1.26 9.23
C ARG A 14 15.90 0.17 8.81
N ASP A 15 15.87 -0.97 9.48
CA ASP A 15 16.77 -2.09 9.20
C ASP A 15 16.42 -2.76 7.88
N ALA A 16 15.13 -2.99 7.61
CA ALA A 16 14.63 -3.49 6.33
C ALA A 16 15.05 -2.56 5.17
N SER A 17 14.87 -1.24 5.30
CA SER A 17 15.29 -0.28 4.26
C SER A 17 16.78 -0.36 3.95
N ARG A 18 17.64 -0.51 4.97
CA ARG A 18 19.10 -0.65 4.74
C ARG A 18 19.46 -1.99 4.11
N HIS A 19 18.75 -3.07 4.45
CA HIS A 19 18.95 -4.36 3.79
C HIS A 19 18.49 -4.32 2.33
N LEU A 20 17.34 -3.74 2.02
CA LEU A 20 16.86 -3.59 0.64
C LEU A 20 17.88 -2.86 -0.24
N VAL A 21 18.45 -1.75 0.24
CA VAL A 21 19.50 -1.02 -0.49
C VAL A 21 20.71 -1.91 -0.82
N ARG A 22 21.09 -2.83 0.08
CA ARG A 22 22.21 -3.75 -0.16
C ARG A 22 21.84 -4.88 -1.11
N GLU A 23 20.72 -5.57 -0.86
CA GLU A 23 20.28 -6.73 -1.64
C GLU A 23 19.90 -6.36 -3.08
N LEU A 24 19.35 -5.15 -3.29
CA LEU A 24 19.06 -4.64 -4.64
C LEU A 24 20.32 -4.15 -5.37
N GLY A 25 21.49 -4.12 -4.71
CA GLY A 25 22.77 -3.83 -5.35
C GLY A 25 23.16 -2.34 -5.40
N PHE A 26 22.47 -1.45 -4.70
CA PHE A 26 22.75 0.00 -4.73
C PHE A 26 24.09 0.41 -4.07
N MET A 27 24.79 -0.52 -3.42
CA MET A 27 26.13 -0.26 -2.87
C MET A 27 27.25 -0.39 -3.92
N GLY A 28 26.95 -0.94 -5.09
CA GLY A 28 27.89 -1.04 -6.20
C GLY A 28 27.99 0.23 -7.04
N ASN A 29 29.02 0.29 -7.88
CA ASN A 29 29.16 1.33 -8.91
C ASN A 29 28.27 1.07 -10.14
N THR A 30 27.67 -0.11 -10.23
CA THR A 30 26.80 -0.54 -11.32
C THR A 30 25.54 -1.22 -10.79
N LEU A 31 24.48 -1.27 -11.59
CA LEU A 31 23.18 -1.79 -11.16
C LEU A 31 22.51 -2.65 -12.24
N ALA A 32 21.65 -3.58 -11.82
CA ALA A 32 20.77 -4.40 -12.66
C ALA A 32 21.48 -5.19 -13.77
N GLY A 33 22.68 -5.72 -13.48
CA GLY A 33 23.47 -6.48 -14.45
C GLY A 33 24.05 -5.65 -15.60
N THR A 34 24.06 -4.32 -15.47
CA THR A 34 24.65 -3.39 -16.44
C THR A 34 26.00 -2.86 -15.96
N ASP A 35 26.70 -2.12 -16.83
CA ASP A 35 27.87 -1.29 -16.46
C ASP A 35 27.47 0.15 -16.09
N LEU A 36 26.18 0.40 -15.87
CA LEU A 36 25.64 1.73 -15.60
C LEU A 36 25.45 1.95 -14.10
N PRO A 37 25.76 3.16 -13.59
CA PRO A 37 25.47 3.50 -12.20
C PRO A 37 23.96 3.56 -11.93
N PRO A 38 23.52 3.43 -10.66
CA PRO A 38 22.10 3.45 -10.30
C PRO A 38 21.30 4.60 -10.90
N SER A 39 21.85 5.82 -10.88
CA SER A 39 21.17 6.99 -11.44
C SER A 39 20.88 6.86 -12.94
N ALA A 40 21.82 6.28 -13.71
CA ALA A 40 21.64 6.07 -15.13
C ALA A 40 20.63 4.95 -15.43
N VAL A 41 20.63 3.88 -14.64
CA VAL A 41 19.62 2.81 -14.73
C VAL A 41 18.23 3.38 -14.47
N HIS A 42 18.04 4.11 -13.37
CA HIS A 42 16.75 4.75 -13.08
C HIS A 42 16.35 5.78 -14.14
N ALA A 43 17.28 6.52 -14.72
CA ALA A 43 16.97 7.44 -15.82
C ALA A 43 16.42 6.72 -17.05
N LEU A 44 16.97 5.56 -17.41
CA LEU A 44 16.46 4.76 -18.54
C LEU A 44 15.05 4.22 -18.25
N ILE A 45 14.77 3.81 -17.01
CA ILE A 45 13.44 3.36 -16.57
C ILE A 45 12.42 4.50 -16.70
N GLU A 46 12.67 5.65 -16.07
CA GLU A 46 11.69 6.76 -16.05
C GLU A 46 11.41 7.34 -17.44
N ILE A 47 12.43 7.39 -18.31
CA ILE A 47 12.27 7.85 -19.71
C ILE A 47 11.57 6.77 -20.55
N GLY A 48 11.89 5.49 -20.32
CA GLY A 48 11.32 4.36 -21.04
C GLY A 48 9.84 4.13 -20.75
N ASP A 49 9.46 4.23 -19.48
CA ASP A 49 8.08 4.11 -18.99
C ASP A 49 7.25 5.37 -19.26
N ARG A 50 7.86 6.39 -19.89
CA ARG A 50 7.21 7.65 -20.28
C ARG A 50 6.72 8.48 -19.10
N HIS A 51 7.31 8.31 -17.92
CA HIS A 51 7.05 9.16 -16.76
C HIS A 51 7.74 10.52 -16.87
N VAL A 52 8.84 10.59 -17.62
CA VAL A 52 9.68 11.78 -17.75
C VAL A 52 10.07 12.02 -19.22
N ASP A 53 9.89 13.24 -19.67
CA ASP A 53 10.26 13.70 -21.01
C ASP A 53 11.41 14.72 -20.98
N THR A 54 11.65 15.40 -19.85
CA THR A 54 12.65 16.48 -19.76
C THR A 54 13.71 16.24 -18.69
N ALA A 55 14.85 16.92 -18.82
CA ALA A 55 15.90 16.89 -17.79
C ALA A 55 15.43 17.51 -16.44
N ALA A 56 14.49 18.46 -16.48
CA ALA A 56 13.97 19.11 -15.27
C ALA A 56 13.08 18.14 -14.46
N GLU A 57 12.17 17.44 -15.14
CA GLU A 57 11.37 16.36 -14.56
C GLU A 57 12.27 15.25 -13.99
N LEU A 58 13.35 14.90 -14.69
CA LEU A 58 14.29 13.88 -14.23
C LEU A 58 15.01 14.28 -12.93
N CYS A 59 15.35 15.57 -12.76
CA CYS A 59 15.90 16.08 -11.50
C CYS A 59 14.91 15.86 -10.33
N SER A 60 13.63 16.11 -10.58
CA SER A 60 12.56 15.97 -9.57
C SER A 60 12.33 14.50 -9.20
N VAL A 61 12.17 13.63 -10.20
CA VAL A 61 11.84 12.20 -9.98
C VAL A 61 13.02 11.47 -9.33
N LEU A 62 14.24 11.66 -9.83
CA LEU A 62 15.43 11.00 -9.29
C LEU A 62 15.97 11.65 -8.01
N ASN A 63 15.42 12.81 -7.62
CA ASN A 63 15.92 13.60 -6.50
C ASN A 63 17.43 13.91 -6.61
N LEU A 64 17.84 14.41 -7.78
CA LEU A 64 19.23 14.74 -8.11
C LEU A 64 19.37 16.20 -8.55
N GLU A 65 20.52 16.80 -8.25
CA GLU A 65 20.82 18.15 -8.72
C GLU A 65 21.08 18.21 -10.24
N LYS A 66 20.78 19.38 -10.82
CA LYS A 66 20.89 19.66 -12.26
C LYS A 66 22.25 19.29 -12.86
N SER A 67 23.35 19.54 -12.14
CA SER A 67 24.70 19.25 -12.62
C SER A 67 24.97 17.74 -12.74
N SER A 68 24.43 16.93 -11.84
CA SER A 68 24.56 15.47 -11.88
C SER A 68 23.69 14.86 -12.96
N VAL A 69 22.44 15.33 -13.11
CA VAL A 69 21.57 14.90 -14.22
C VAL A 69 22.19 15.26 -15.58
N SER A 70 22.71 16.48 -15.75
CA SER A 70 23.35 16.90 -17.00
C SER A 70 24.56 16.03 -17.37
N ARG A 71 25.46 15.76 -16.41
CA ARG A 71 26.63 14.88 -16.62
C ARG A 71 26.21 13.47 -17.01
N MET A 72 25.21 12.92 -16.33
CA MET A 72 24.66 11.58 -16.59
C MET A 72 24.03 11.50 -18.00
N LEU A 73 23.17 12.46 -18.36
CA LEU A 73 22.52 12.50 -19.67
C LEU A 73 23.54 12.61 -20.81
N ASN A 74 24.56 13.47 -20.66
CA ASN A 74 25.63 13.59 -21.65
C ASN A 74 26.37 12.26 -21.87
N LYS A 75 26.61 11.49 -20.79
CA LYS A 75 27.22 10.17 -20.89
C LYS A 75 26.31 9.19 -21.64
N LEU A 76 25.02 9.14 -21.28
CA LEU A 76 24.03 8.25 -21.93
C LEU A 76 23.83 8.57 -23.42
N ILE A 77 23.83 9.86 -23.79
CA ILE A 77 23.79 10.28 -25.20
C ILE A 77 25.07 9.87 -25.92
N LYS A 78 26.24 10.11 -25.31
CA LYS A 78 27.54 9.72 -25.90
C LYS A 78 27.67 8.21 -26.10
N THR A 79 27.10 7.40 -25.20
CA THR A 79 27.08 5.94 -25.34
C THR A 79 25.94 5.44 -26.24
N GLY A 80 25.12 6.34 -26.78
CA GLY A 80 24.03 6.01 -27.71
C GLY A 80 22.81 5.38 -27.06
N GLU A 81 22.62 5.49 -25.75
CA GLU A 81 21.40 5.02 -25.05
C GLU A 81 20.24 6.00 -25.24
N LEU A 82 20.55 7.30 -25.30
CA LEU A 82 19.57 8.39 -25.38
C LEU A 82 19.81 9.29 -26.58
N VAL A 83 18.72 9.90 -27.03
CA VAL A 83 18.68 10.95 -28.04
C VAL A 83 17.82 12.10 -27.52
N THR A 84 18.19 13.32 -27.89
CA THR A 84 17.45 14.54 -27.55
C THR A 84 16.80 15.16 -28.78
N PHE A 85 15.55 15.58 -28.66
CA PHE A 85 14.83 16.34 -29.67
C PHE A 85 14.51 17.75 -29.15
N PRO A 86 14.41 18.77 -30.02
CA PRO A 86 13.85 20.05 -29.62
C PRO A 86 12.40 19.86 -29.15
N SER A 87 12.01 20.52 -28.06
CA SER A 87 10.61 20.55 -27.62
C SER A 87 9.81 21.48 -28.53
N GLU A 88 8.64 21.02 -28.96
CA GLU A 88 7.67 21.83 -29.71
C GLU A 88 7.01 22.91 -28.83
N ARG A 89 7.04 22.73 -27.50
CA ARG A 89 6.40 23.63 -26.52
C ARG A 89 7.33 24.75 -26.06
N ASP A 90 8.61 24.45 -25.87
CA ASP A 90 9.63 25.42 -25.47
C ASP A 90 10.97 25.08 -26.13
N ALA A 91 11.46 25.95 -27.01
CA ALA A 91 12.74 25.78 -27.70
C ALA A 91 13.95 25.68 -26.75
N ARG A 92 13.80 26.06 -25.46
CA ARG A 92 14.82 25.92 -24.42
C ARG A 92 14.86 24.53 -23.79
N GLU A 93 13.82 23.72 -24.01
CA GLU A 93 13.72 22.36 -23.49
C GLU A 93 14.05 21.32 -24.55
N LYS A 94 14.70 20.25 -24.10
CA LYS A 94 15.01 19.08 -24.93
C LYS A 94 14.22 17.89 -24.42
N ILE A 95 13.50 17.26 -25.34
CA ILE A 95 12.77 16.02 -25.08
C ILE A 95 13.72 14.84 -25.15
N LEU A 96 13.73 14.03 -24.10
CA LEU A 96 14.55 12.84 -23.95
C LEU A 96 13.82 11.61 -24.50
N ARG A 97 14.51 10.80 -25.29
CA ARG A 97 13.99 9.54 -25.83
C ARG A 97 15.07 8.47 -25.83
N LEU A 98 14.66 7.22 -25.60
CA LEU A 98 15.53 6.06 -25.78
C LEU A 98 15.81 5.84 -27.27
N THR A 99 17.05 5.48 -27.59
CA THR A 99 17.41 4.88 -28.88
C THR A 99 16.99 3.41 -28.92
N ASP A 100 17.20 2.71 -30.05
CA ASP A 100 17.06 1.26 -30.09
C ASP A 100 17.98 0.55 -29.09
N LYS A 101 19.22 1.04 -28.97
CA LYS A 101 20.16 0.53 -27.98
C LYS A 101 19.64 0.77 -26.55
N GLY A 102 19.17 1.98 -26.25
CA GLY A 102 18.59 2.31 -24.95
C GLY A 102 17.40 1.43 -24.58
N ARG A 103 16.53 1.11 -25.55
CA ARG A 103 15.42 0.17 -25.37
C ARG A 103 15.90 -1.26 -25.06
N GLN A 104 16.94 -1.73 -25.74
CA GLN A 104 17.53 -3.04 -25.46
C GLN A 104 18.16 -3.09 -24.07
N THR A 105 18.89 -2.03 -23.68
CA THR A 105 19.47 -1.88 -22.34
C THR A 105 18.36 -1.90 -21.28
N LEU A 106 17.28 -1.14 -21.47
CA LEU A 106 16.13 -1.13 -20.56
C LEU A 106 15.45 -2.51 -20.46
N ALA A 107 15.26 -3.21 -21.58
CA ALA A 107 14.71 -4.56 -21.55
C ALA A 107 15.58 -5.54 -20.75
N GLY A 108 16.91 -5.38 -20.81
CA GLY A 108 17.85 -6.14 -19.98
C GLY A 108 17.71 -5.81 -18.49
N ILE A 109 17.61 -4.51 -18.15
CA ILE A 109 17.36 -4.03 -16.78
C ILE A 109 16.06 -4.62 -16.22
N ASN A 110 14.96 -4.53 -16.97
CA ASN A 110 13.66 -5.02 -16.54
C ASN A 110 13.68 -6.53 -16.32
N ARG A 111 14.27 -7.30 -17.24
CA ARG A 111 14.42 -8.76 -17.08
C ARG A 111 15.23 -9.12 -15.84
N PHE A 112 16.32 -8.41 -15.57
CA PHE A 112 17.12 -8.62 -14.37
C PHE A 112 16.31 -8.35 -13.10
N ALA A 113 15.61 -7.21 -13.06
CA ALA A 113 14.79 -6.81 -11.93
C ALA A 113 13.62 -7.79 -11.68
N GLU A 114 12.93 -8.21 -12.74
CA GLU A 114 11.86 -9.22 -12.69
C GLU A 114 12.37 -10.53 -12.09
N HIS A 115 13.49 -11.06 -12.59
CA HIS A 115 14.08 -12.28 -12.04
C HIS A 115 14.47 -12.12 -10.57
N GLN A 116 15.05 -10.98 -10.18
CA GLN A 116 15.43 -10.73 -8.79
C GLN A 116 14.20 -10.75 -7.88
N VAL A 117 13.11 -10.07 -8.27
CA VAL A 117 11.86 -10.03 -7.50
C VAL A 117 11.20 -11.41 -7.46
N LEU A 118 11.06 -12.10 -8.58
CA LEU A 118 10.44 -13.44 -8.64
C LEU A 118 11.19 -14.44 -7.76
N ASN A 119 12.52 -14.49 -7.85
CA ASN A 119 13.34 -15.38 -7.03
C ASN A 119 13.21 -15.09 -5.53
N ALA A 120 13.00 -13.82 -5.15
CA ALA A 120 12.77 -13.44 -3.76
C ALA A 120 11.36 -13.84 -3.30
N LEU A 121 10.34 -13.62 -4.14
CA LEU A 121 8.96 -14.00 -3.84
C LEU A 121 8.81 -15.53 -3.69
N ASP A 122 9.56 -16.33 -4.45
CA ASP A 122 9.60 -17.79 -4.33
C ASP A 122 10.11 -18.30 -2.97
N LYS A 123 10.74 -17.43 -2.16
CA LYS A 123 11.19 -17.76 -0.80
C LYS A 123 10.16 -17.44 0.27
N LEU A 124 9.02 -16.89 -0.11
CA LEU A 124 7.99 -16.44 0.83
C LEU A 124 6.87 -17.47 1.00
N PRO A 125 6.18 -17.49 2.16
CA PRO A 125 4.96 -18.25 2.32
C PRO A 125 3.87 -17.82 1.32
N PRO A 126 2.96 -18.73 0.93
CA PRO A 126 1.80 -18.39 0.10
C PRO A 126 1.00 -17.22 0.70
N GLY A 127 0.64 -16.24 -0.13
CA GLY A 127 -0.17 -15.09 0.28
C GLY A 127 0.61 -13.90 0.87
N ALA A 128 1.92 -14.01 1.10
CA ALA A 128 2.72 -12.91 1.64
C ALA A 128 2.92 -11.74 0.66
N SER A 129 2.91 -12.00 -0.65
CA SER A 129 3.27 -11.02 -1.68
C SER A 129 2.36 -9.78 -1.69
N ALA A 130 1.07 -9.95 -1.43
CA ALA A 130 0.10 -8.85 -1.45
C ALA A 130 0.43 -7.80 -0.38
N GLY A 131 0.66 -8.25 0.87
CA GLY A 131 1.01 -7.34 1.97
C GLY A 131 2.36 -6.66 1.79
N ILE A 132 3.32 -7.32 1.13
CA ILE A 132 4.62 -6.71 0.80
C ILE A 132 4.47 -5.63 -0.25
N ALA A 133 3.72 -5.90 -1.33
CA ALA A 133 3.47 -4.93 -2.39
C ALA A 133 2.77 -3.68 -1.83
N GLU A 134 1.70 -3.87 -1.06
CA GLU A 134 0.96 -2.79 -0.42
C GLU A 134 1.85 -1.99 0.56
N GLY A 135 2.59 -2.69 1.44
CA GLY A 135 3.46 -2.04 2.42
C GLY A 135 4.57 -1.21 1.79
N LEU A 136 5.22 -1.72 0.74
CA LEU A 136 6.27 -0.99 0.02
C LEU A 136 5.71 0.21 -0.74
N GLN A 137 4.55 0.08 -1.39
CA GLN A 137 3.89 1.18 -2.09
C GLN A 137 3.51 2.31 -1.12
N ASN A 138 2.85 1.96 0.00
CA ASN A 138 2.45 2.93 1.03
C ASN A 138 3.67 3.63 1.63
N TYR A 139 4.73 2.87 1.95
CA TYR A 139 5.93 3.45 2.53
C TYR A 139 6.68 4.36 1.54
N ALA A 140 6.83 3.95 0.28
CA ALA A 140 7.44 4.77 -0.76
C ALA A 140 6.64 6.06 -1.03
N ALA A 141 5.31 5.97 -1.09
CA ALA A 141 4.43 7.12 -1.24
C ALA A 141 4.53 8.09 -0.05
N ALA A 142 4.56 7.58 1.19
CA ALA A 142 4.74 8.39 2.38
C ALA A 142 6.10 9.12 2.41
N LEU A 143 7.19 8.45 2.00
CA LEU A 143 8.51 9.07 1.87
C LEU A 143 8.53 10.18 0.82
N ARG A 144 7.87 9.95 -0.33
CA ARG A 144 7.73 10.96 -1.39
C ARG A 144 6.91 12.16 -0.90
N ALA A 145 5.76 11.93 -0.30
CA ALA A 145 4.89 13.00 0.22
C ALA A 145 5.63 13.85 1.25
N HIS A 146 6.37 13.21 2.17
CA HIS A 146 7.20 13.92 3.14
C HIS A 146 8.28 14.80 2.47
N ARG A 147 8.97 14.28 1.45
CA ARG A 147 9.99 15.04 0.69
C ARG A 147 9.39 16.25 -0.02
N LEU A 148 8.20 16.10 -0.60
CA LEU A 148 7.52 17.14 -1.39
C LEU A 148 6.70 18.12 -0.52
N GLY A 149 6.57 17.85 0.79
CA GLY A 149 5.73 18.64 1.67
C GLY A 149 4.23 18.48 1.38
N GLU A 150 3.84 17.37 0.75
CA GLU A 150 2.44 17.06 0.47
C GLU A 150 1.71 16.71 1.77
N ALA A 151 0.41 17.00 1.83
CA ALA A 151 -0.43 16.59 2.96
C ALA A 151 -0.38 15.06 3.09
N SER A 152 -0.44 14.56 4.33
CA SER A 152 -0.44 13.12 4.63
C SER A 152 -1.41 12.38 3.70
N LEU A 153 -0.99 11.20 3.22
CA LEU A 153 -1.92 10.27 2.55
C LEU A 153 -3.15 10.16 3.45
N SER A 154 -4.31 10.58 2.93
CA SER A 154 -5.55 10.45 3.67
C SER A 154 -5.75 8.95 3.93
N ALA A 155 -6.25 8.61 5.11
CA ALA A 155 -6.71 7.25 5.37
C ALA A 155 -7.64 6.82 4.22
N PRO A 156 -7.61 5.54 3.81
CA PRO A 156 -8.49 5.04 2.76
C PRO A 156 -9.92 5.46 3.07
N ALA A 157 -10.62 5.93 2.05
CA ALA A 157 -11.97 6.45 2.22
C ALA A 157 -12.86 5.35 2.81
N ILE A 158 -13.43 5.61 3.97
CA ILE A 158 -14.38 4.69 4.59
C ILE A 158 -15.75 4.94 3.96
N GLU A 159 -16.23 3.96 3.19
CA GLU A 159 -17.61 3.96 2.71
C GLU A 159 -18.50 3.32 3.77
N ILE A 160 -19.61 3.99 4.13
CA ILE A 160 -20.62 3.43 5.02
C ILE A 160 -21.76 2.89 4.18
N VAL A 161 -21.89 1.55 4.15
CA VAL A 161 -22.98 0.86 3.44
C VAL A 161 -24.02 0.40 4.45
N SER A 162 -25.28 0.80 4.23
CA SER A 162 -26.42 0.35 5.01
C SER A 162 -27.03 -0.93 4.41
N GLY A 163 -27.51 -1.81 5.27
CA GLY A 163 -28.17 -3.06 4.89
C GLY A 163 -27.22 -4.24 4.74
N TYR A 164 -27.75 -5.34 4.21
CA TYR A 164 -26.99 -6.57 4.06
C TYR A 164 -25.86 -6.42 3.05
N LEU A 165 -24.65 -6.81 3.45
CA LEU A 165 -23.50 -6.99 2.57
C LEU A 165 -23.05 -8.46 2.64
N PRO A 166 -22.76 -9.12 1.50
CA PRO A 166 -22.16 -10.45 1.51
C PRO A 166 -20.91 -10.50 2.40
N GLY A 167 -20.84 -11.49 3.29
CA GLY A 167 -19.74 -11.63 4.24
C GLY A 167 -19.89 -10.85 5.55
N PHE A 168 -20.92 -10.00 5.71
CA PHE A 168 -21.20 -9.24 6.94
C PHE A 168 -21.12 -10.09 8.21
N THR A 169 -21.93 -11.15 8.31
CA THR A 169 -21.99 -12.01 9.51
C THR A 169 -20.62 -12.58 9.87
N GLY A 170 -19.90 -13.11 8.88
CA GLY A 170 -18.59 -13.72 9.10
C GLY A 170 -17.54 -12.70 9.54
N ARG A 171 -17.45 -11.57 8.85
CA ARG A 171 -16.42 -10.55 9.13
C ARG A 171 -16.69 -9.82 10.44
N THR A 172 -17.95 -9.52 10.76
CA THR A 172 -18.32 -8.94 12.06
C THR A 172 -17.98 -9.89 13.20
N LEU A 173 -18.29 -11.19 13.07
CA LEU A 173 -17.95 -12.18 14.08
C LEU A 173 -16.43 -12.31 14.27
N GLU A 174 -15.67 -12.42 13.17
CA GLU A 174 -14.21 -12.50 13.18
C GLU A 174 -13.58 -11.31 13.94
N MET A 175 -14.00 -10.07 13.63
CA MET A 175 -13.48 -8.86 14.29
C MET A 175 -13.79 -8.85 15.79
N HIS A 176 -15.00 -9.27 16.18
CA HIS A 176 -15.37 -9.38 17.60
C HIS A 176 -14.49 -10.40 18.32
N MET A 177 -14.25 -11.57 17.73
CA MET A 177 -13.48 -12.62 18.39
C MET A 177 -12.01 -12.24 18.53
N GLN A 178 -11.41 -11.66 17.50
CA GLN A 178 -10.03 -11.16 17.55
C GLN A 178 -9.85 -10.10 18.64
N TYR A 179 -10.82 -9.19 18.79
CA TYR A 179 -10.78 -8.15 19.81
C TYR A 179 -11.03 -8.69 21.22
N TYR A 180 -12.20 -9.31 21.46
CA TYR A 180 -12.64 -9.66 22.81
C TYR A 180 -11.90 -10.86 23.40
N SER A 181 -11.41 -11.78 22.57
CA SER A 181 -10.54 -12.86 23.07
C SER A 181 -9.25 -12.30 23.64
N ARG A 182 -8.64 -11.31 22.98
CA ARG A 182 -7.42 -10.65 23.47
C ARG A 182 -7.71 -9.70 24.64
N ALA A 183 -8.77 -8.91 24.55
CA ALA A 183 -9.04 -7.84 25.50
C ALA A 183 -9.64 -8.35 26.82
N VAL A 184 -10.45 -9.41 26.76
CA VAL A 184 -11.26 -9.88 27.89
C VAL A 184 -11.11 -11.39 28.12
N GLY A 185 -10.41 -12.13 27.25
CA GLY A 185 -10.22 -13.57 27.38
C GLY A 185 -11.44 -14.40 26.95
N PHE A 186 -12.38 -13.82 26.21
CA PHE A 186 -13.54 -14.54 25.71
C PHE A 186 -13.15 -15.62 24.70
N GLY A 187 -13.82 -16.77 24.79
CA GLY A 187 -13.56 -17.94 23.95
C GLY A 187 -14.83 -18.47 23.28
N ALA A 188 -14.83 -19.76 22.96
CA ALA A 188 -15.83 -20.41 22.10
C ALA A 188 -17.30 -20.16 22.50
N PHE A 189 -17.60 -20.05 23.80
CA PHE A 189 -18.97 -19.75 24.24
C PHE A 189 -19.46 -18.37 23.76
N PHE A 190 -18.61 -17.34 23.89
CA PHE A 190 -18.94 -15.99 23.44
C PHE A 190 -19.04 -15.94 21.90
N GLU A 191 -18.14 -16.63 21.21
CA GLU A 191 -18.20 -16.78 19.75
C GLU A 191 -19.52 -17.38 19.28
N ALA A 192 -19.94 -18.49 19.88
CA ALA A 192 -21.21 -19.14 19.56
C ALA A 192 -22.41 -18.23 19.83
N ALA A 193 -22.41 -17.50 20.96
CA ALA A 193 -23.49 -16.60 21.33
C ALA A 193 -23.61 -15.41 20.36
N VAL A 194 -22.49 -14.74 20.04
CA VAL A 194 -22.48 -13.62 19.09
C VAL A 194 -22.79 -14.10 17.68
N GLY A 195 -22.26 -15.26 17.27
CA GLY A 195 -22.55 -15.86 15.97
C GLY A 195 -24.03 -16.17 15.79
N ALA A 196 -24.68 -16.76 16.81
CA ALA A 196 -26.11 -17.01 16.79
C ALA A 196 -26.93 -15.72 16.68
N ALA A 197 -26.56 -14.69 17.46
CA ALA A 197 -27.25 -13.39 17.42
C ALA A 197 -27.10 -12.69 16.05
N LEU A 198 -25.90 -12.71 15.44
CA LEU A 198 -25.67 -12.11 14.13
C LEU A 198 -26.38 -12.88 13.01
N ALA A 199 -26.44 -14.22 13.09
CA ALA A 199 -27.17 -15.05 12.13
C ALA A 199 -28.68 -14.78 12.20
N ASP A 200 -29.24 -14.69 13.40
CA ASP A 200 -30.65 -14.37 13.61
C ASP A 200 -30.99 -12.96 13.11
N LEU A 201 -30.17 -11.96 13.43
CA LEU A 201 -30.35 -10.59 12.92
C LEU A 201 -30.28 -10.53 11.39
N ALA A 202 -29.31 -11.20 10.77
CA ALA A 202 -29.15 -11.22 9.32
C ALA A 202 -30.41 -11.77 8.61
N GLY A 203 -31.07 -12.78 9.20
CA GLY A 203 -32.33 -13.33 8.72
C GLY A 203 -33.53 -12.39 8.85
N ARG A 204 -33.41 -11.31 9.63
CA ARG A 204 -34.49 -10.35 9.93
C ARG A 204 -34.19 -8.92 9.49
N LEU A 205 -33.18 -8.70 8.63
CA LEU A 205 -32.83 -7.34 8.17
C LEU A 205 -33.91 -6.68 7.31
N SER A 206 -34.89 -7.43 6.80
CA SER A 206 -36.07 -6.86 6.13
C SER A 206 -37.05 -6.17 7.10
N HIS A 207 -36.92 -6.39 8.40
CA HIS A 207 -37.76 -5.74 9.40
C HIS A 207 -37.36 -4.26 9.56
N PRO A 208 -38.29 -3.30 9.52
CA PRO A 208 -37.98 -1.86 9.43
C PRO A 208 -37.24 -1.28 10.65
N LEU A 209 -37.32 -1.96 11.80
CA LEU A 209 -36.61 -1.56 13.02
C LEU A 209 -35.20 -2.16 13.13
N ASN A 210 -34.82 -3.06 12.21
CA ASN A 210 -33.49 -3.66 12.18
C ASN A 210 -32.65 -2.93 11.15
N GLN A 211 -31.46 -2.50 11.55
CA GLN A 211 -30.52 -1.85 10.64
C GLN A 211 -29.12 -2.33 10.91
N THR A 212 -28.32 -2.43 9.86
CA THR A 212 -26.90 -2.69 9.96
C THR A 212 -26.16 -1.75 9.03
N TRP A 213 -24.99 -1.31 9.47
CA TRP A 213 -24.06 -0.49 8.73
C TRP A 213 -22.71 -1.15 8.74
N SER A 214 -22.10 -1.27 7.58
CA SER A 214 -20.72 -1.74 7.41
C SER A 214 -19.85 -0.58 6.98
N ALA A 215 -18.70 -0.44 7.63
CA ALA A 215 -17.61 0.43 7.18
C ALA A 215 -16.72 -0.38 6.23
N LEU A 216 -16.61 0.06 4.99
CA LEU A 216 -15.77 -0.56 3.96
C LEU A 216 -14.51 0.27 3.73
N SER A 217 -13.37 -0.41 3.66
CA SER A 217 -12.10 0.11 3.14
C SER A 217 -11.66 -0.83 2.03
N ASP A 218 -11.49 -0.31 0.82
CA ASP A 218 -11.09 -1.10 -0.37
C ASP A 218 -11.95 -2.37 -0.59
N GLY A 219 -13.27 -2.22 -0.43
CA GLY A 219 -14.23 -3.33 -0.58
C GLY A 219 -14.25 -4.35 0.57
N ARG A 220 -13.42 -4.17 1.60
CA ARG A 220 -13.38 -5.03 2.79
C ARG A 220 -14.11 -4.38 3.97
N ILE A 221 -14.94 -5.15 4.67
CA ILE A 221 -15.58 -4.69 5.91
C ILE A 221 -14.51 -4.57 7.02
N VAL A 222 -14.29 -3.34 7.48
CA VAL A 222 -13.33 -2.97 8.54
C VAL A 222 -14.02 -2.55 9.84
N GLY A 223 -15.33 -2.38 9.80
CA GLY A 223 -16.16 -2.19 10.99
C GLY A 223 -17.62 -2.42 10.69
N SER A 224 -18.40 -2.62 11.75
CA SER A 224 -19.85 -2.73 11.63
C SER A 224 -20.55 -2.20 12.86
N VAL A 225 -21.76 -1.69 12.65
CA VAL A 225 -22.74 -1.37 13.70
C VAL A 225 -24.05 -2.02 13.29
N SER A 226 -24.72 -2.67 14.23
CA SER A 226 -26.01 -3.32 13.96
C SER A 226 -26.96 -3.05 15.10
N ILE A 227 -28.18 -2.66 14.77
CA ILE A 227 -29.29 -2.40 15.68
C ILE A 227 -30.37 -3.44 15.41
N ASP A 228 -30.76 -4.15 16.45
CA ASP A 228 -31.93 -5.03 16.46
C ASP A 228 -33.06 -4.36 17.23
N GLY A 229 -34.03 -3.81 16.50
CA GLY A 229 -35.17 -3.10 17.09
C GLY A 229 -36.39 -4.00 17.28
N SER A 230 -36.25 -5.32 17.18
CA SER A 230 -37.38 -6.25 17.32
C SER A 230 -37.79 -6.39 18.81
N PRO A 231 -39.09 -6.32 19.15
CA PRO A 231 -39.55 -6.36 20.55
C PRO A 231 -39.42 -7.75 21.21
N TRP A 232 -39.02 -8.79 20.47
CA TRP A 232 -38.91 -10.17 20.92
C TRP A 232 -37.46 -10.67 21.02
N VAL A 233 -36.50 -9.77 21.29
CA VAL A 233 -35.11 -10.18 21.50
C VAL A 233 -35.03 -11.02 22.78
N LYS A 234 -34.76 -12.32 22.63
CA LYS A 234 -34.16 -13.11 23.69
C LYS A 234 -32.75 -12.57 23.88
N ILE A 235 -32.59 -11.58 24.76
CA ILE A 235 -31.28 -11.13 25.20
C ILE A 235 -30.61 -12.37 25.80
N VAL A 236 -29.63 -12.94 25.10
CA VAL A 236 -28.71 -13.89 25.74
C VAL A 236 -28.07 -13.09 26.87
N PRO A 237 -28.25 -13.48 28.13
CA PRO A 237 -27.86 -12.66 29.28
C PRO A 237 -26.35 -12.75 29.44
N ILE A 238 -25.62 -12.06 28.59
CA ILE A 238 -24.17 -11.91 28.71
C ILE A 238 -23.86 -10.46 29.12
N CYS A 239 -24.70 -9.47 28.75
CA CYS A 239 -24.74 -8.12 29.33
C CYS A 239 -26.06 -7.43 28.98
N ALA A 240 -26.80 -6.89 29.95
CA ALA A 240 -27.82 -5.86 29.73
C ALA A 240 -27.53 -4.68 30.66
N PRO A 241 -27.69 -3.40 30.24
CA PRO A 241 -28.32 -2.92 29.02
C PRO A 241 -27.26 -2.34 28.05
N LEU A 242 -26.78 -3.15 27.11
CA LEU A 242 -26.36 -2.61 25.83
C LEU A 242 -27.56 -2.84 24.91
N LEU A 243 -28.18 -1.76 24.42
CA LEU A 243 -28.74 -1.83 23.07
C LEU A 243 -27.68 -2.52 22.21
N LEU A 244 -28.06 -3.43 21.30
CA LEU A 244 -27.16 -3.88 20.24
C LEU A 244 -26.71 -2.61 19.47
N MET A 245 -25.65 -2.00 19.96
CA MET A 245 -24.75 -1.06 19.32
C MET A 245 -23.41 -1.74 19.47
N THR A 246 -23.29 -2.91 18.85
CA THR A 246 -21.99 -3.59 18.72
C THR A 246 -21.22 -2.83 17.66
N ALA A 247 -20.59 -1.72 18.06
CA ALA A 247 -19.60 -1.04 17.25
C ALA A 247 -18.26 -1.76 17.44
N CYS A 248 -17.85 -2.51 16.41
CA CYS A 248 -16.50 -3.06 16.36
C CYS A 248 -15.80 -2.42 15.17
N ALA A 249 -14.69 -1.74 15.45
CA ALA A 249 -13.76 -1.27 14.43
C ALA A 249 -12.47 -2.07 14.58
N ALA A 250 -11.92 -2.56 13.49
CA ALA A 250 -10.55 -3.04 13.51
C ALA A 250 -9.64 -1.85 13.89
N ALA A 251 -8.91 -1.97 15.01
CA ALA A 251 -7.83 -1.04 15.29
C ALA A 251 -6.78 -1.24 14.19
N ALA A 252 -6.71 -0.29 13.25
CA ALA A 252 -5.65 -0.20 12.26
C ALA A 252 -4.29 0.05 12.94
#